data_AF-A0A416M6B6-F1
#
_entry.id   AF-A0A416M6B6-F1
#
_cell.length_a   1.000
_cell.length_b   1.000
_cell.length_c   1.000
_cell.angle_alpha   90.00
_cell.angle_beta   90.00
_cell.angle_gamma   90.00
#
_symmetry.space_group_name_H-M   'P 1'
#
loop_
_entity.id
_entity.type
_entity.pdbx_description
1 polymer ?
#
loop_
_entity_poly.entity_id
_entity_poly.type
_entity_poly.pdbx_seq_one_letter_code
_entity_poly.pdbx_strand_id
1 'polypeptide(L)' 'MDELKKLLENVSDTYDDFVGCVLCAVKHDDEDIRKVKDYIKEDPARKSDDILEYLDELGI' A
#
# COMPACT_ATOMS: atom_id res chain seq x y z
N MET A 1 -9.12 3.83 5.41
CA MET A 1 -7.87 4.60 5.52
C MET A 1 -7.00 4.19 6.71
N ASP A 2 -7.49 4.20 7.97
CA ASP A 2 -6.64 3.89 9.14
C ASP A 2 -6.00 2.50 9.13
N GLU A 3 -6.71 1.48 8.64
CA GLU A 3 -6.17 0.11 8.57
C GLU A 3 -5.07 -0.01 7.51
N LEU A 4 -5.25 0.60 6.33
CA LEU A 4 -4.22 0.61 5.28
C LEU A 4 -2.96 1.32 5.78
N LYS A 5 -3.12 2.47 6.44
CA LYS A 5 -1.98 3.18 7.05
C LYS A 5 -1.18 2.29 7.99
N LYS A 6 -1.86 1.58 8.90
CA LYS A 6 -1.19 0.64 9.82
C LYS A 6 -0.50 -0.52 9.11
N LEU A 7 -1.07 -1.03 8.02
CA LEU A 7 -0.42 -2.09 7.24
C LEU A 7 0.87 -1.57 6.60
N LEU A 8 0.83 -0.38 6.00
CA LEU A 8 2.00 0.27 5.40
C LEU A 8 3.08 0.62 6.44
N GLU A 9 2.69 1.06 7.64
CA GLU A 9 3.61 1.32 8.77
C GLU A 9 4.24 0.03 9.34
N ASN A 10 3.70 -1.15 9.04
CA ASN A 10 4.25 -2.43 9.46
C ASN A 10 5.13 -3.10 8.39
N VAL A 11 5.22 -2.52 7.19
CA VAL A 11 6.14 -2.97 6.14
C VAL A 11 7.57 -2.80 6.64
N SER A 12 8.42 -3.82 6.42
CA SER A 12 9.73 -3.90 7.09
C SER A 12 10.70 -2.75 6.77
N ASP A 13 10.60 -2.20 5.58
CA ASP A 13 11.40 -1.10 5.03
C ASP A 13 10.57 0.18 4.85
N THR A 14 9.49 0.34 5.63
CA THR A 14 8.59 1.49 5.55
C THR A 14 9.29 2.82 5.84
N TYR A 15 8.76 3.89 5.26
CA TYR A 15 9.16 5.27 5.49
C TYR A 15 7.99 6.23 5.21
N ASP A 16 8.01 7.41 5.83
CA ASP A 16 6.88 8.35 5.83
C ASP A 16 6.41 8.73 4.42
N ASP A 17 7.33 8.98 3.49
CA ASP A 17 7.00 9.34 2.11
C ASP A 17 6.27 8.20 1.39
N PHE A 18 6.68 6.94 1.58
CA PHE A 18 5.99 5.77 1.02
C PHE A 18 4.55 5.67 1.52
N VAL A 19 4.37 5.76 2.84
CA VAL A 19 3.03 5.69 3.45
C VAL A 19 2.15 6.82 2.91
N GLY A 20 2.70 8.04 2.83
CA GLY A 20 2.01 9.20 2.29
C GLY A 20 1.63 9.05 0.82
N CYS A 21 2.55 8.57 -0.02
CA CYS A 21 2.34 8.31 -1.44
C CYS A 21 1.22 7.30 -1.67
N VAL A 22 1.30 6.12 -1.06
CA VAL A 22 0.29 5.06 -1.24
C VAL A 22 -1.08 5.55 -0.78
N LEU A 23 -1.17 6.15 0.41
CA LEU A 23 -2.43 6.70 0.91
C LEU A 23 -3.00 7.79 0.00
N CYS A 24 -2.15 8.63 -0.59
CA CYS A 24 -2.58 9.67 -1.51
C CYS A 24 -3.12 9.09 -2.82
N ALA A 25 -2.48 8.04 -3.32
CA ALA A 25 -2.78 7.41 -4.60
C ALA A 25 -4.16 6.72 -4.59
N VAL A 26 -4.45 5.95 -3.53
CA VAL A 26 -5.69 5.16 -3.45
C VAL A 26 -6.88 5.89 -2.81
N LYS A 27 -6.71 7.11 -2.28
CA LYS A 27 -7.76 7.79 -1.48
C LYS A 27 -9.09 8.05 -2.22
N HIS A 28 -9.07 7.96 -3.54
CA HIS A 28 -10.21 8.28 -4.39
C HIS A 28 -11.05 7.05 -4.76
N ASP A 29 -10.54 5.84 -4.53
CA ASP A 29 -11.21 4.59 -4.89
C ASP A 29 -11.13 3.56 -3.76
N ASP A 30 -12.30 3.18 -3.23
CA ASP A 30 -12.42 2.17 -2.18
C ASP A 30 -12.02 0.76 -2.66
N GLU A 31 -12.11 0.48 -3.96
CA GLU A 31 -11.66 -0.77 -4.57
C GLU A 31 -10.13 -0.87 -4.54
N ASP A 32 -9.43 0.21 -4.86
CA ASP A 32 -7.97 0.26 -4.82
C ASP A 32 -7.44 0.12 -3.39
N ILE A 33 -8.11 0.77 -2.43
CA ILE A 33 -7.83 0.56 -1.01
C ILE A 33 -7.95 -0.92 -0.63
N ARG A 34 -8.97 -1.63 -1.13
CA ARG A 34 -9.14 -3.07 -0.84
C ARG A 34 -8.04 -3.90 -1.49
N LYS A 35 -7.77 -3.68 -2.78
CA LYS A 35 -6.72 -4.39 -3.53
C LYS A 35 -5.36 -4.27 -2.86
N VAL A 36 -4.94 -3.06 -2.51
CA VAL A 36 -3.65 -2.83 -1.85
C VAL A 36 -3.59 -3.46 -0.46
N LYS A 37 -4.70 -3.52 0.27
CA LYS A 37 -4.77 -4.19 1.59
C LYS A 37 -4.76 -5.72 1.51
N ASP A 38 -5.30 -6.29 0.44
CA ASP A 38 -5.34 -7.74 0.21
C ASP A 38 -4.00 -8.22 -0.37
N TYR A 39 -3.42 -7.43 -1.29
CA TYR A 39 -1.96 -7.34 -1.44
C TYR A 39 -1.35 -6.96 -0.06
N ILE A 40 -0.06 -6.83 0.25
CA ILE A 40 0.42 -6.68 1.66
C ILE A 40 0.04 -7.86 2.61
N LYS A 41 -1.24 -8.16 2.90
CA LYS A 41 -1.69 -9.23 3.79
C LYS A 41 -1.42 -10.63 3.26
N GLU A 42 -1.46 -10.82 1.94
CA GLU A 42 -1.11 -12.09 1.30
C GLU A 42 0.31 -12.54 1.59
N ASP A 43 1.25 -11.59 1.69
CA ASP A 43 2.65 -11.88 1.95
C ASP A 43 3.28 -10.79 2.85
N PRO A 44 3.49 -11.09 4.14
CA PRO A 44 4.14 -10.17 5.09
C PRO A 44 5.60 -9.85 4.77
N ALA A 45 6.24 -10.57 3.84
CA ALA A 45 7.61 -10.29 3.41
C ALA A 45 7.70 -9.18 2.35
N ARG A 46 6.56 -8.72 1.81
CA ARG A 46 6.50 -7.64 0.83
C ARG A 46 7.09 -6.36 1.39
N LYS A 47 7.82 -5.67 0.52
CA LYS A 47 8.53 -4.43 0.78
C LYS A 47 7.82 -3.25 0.15
N SER A 48 8.32 -2.06 0.47
CA SER A 48 7.82 -0.81 -0.11
C SER A 48 7.84 -0.86 -1.65
N ASP A 49 8.93 -1.33 -2.26
CA ASP A 49 9.06 -1.48 -3.72
C ASP A 49 8.01 -2.43 -4.32
N ASP A 50 7.75 -3.59 -3.72
CA ASP A 50 6.74 -4.55 -4.21
C ASP A 50 5.32 -3.93 -4.24
N ILE A 51 5.04 -3.03 -3.30
CA ILE A 51 3.74 -2.35 -3.18
C ILE A 51 3.65 -1.21 -4.19
N LEU A 52 4.74 -0.49 -4.43
CA LEU A 52 4.79 0.55 -5.47
C LEU A 52 4.67 -0.05 -6.87
N GLU A 53 5.36 -1.15 -7.16
CA GLU A 53 5.21 -1.89 -8.42
C GLU A 53 3.76 -2.37 -8.63
N TYR A 54 3.11 -2.84 -7.57
CA TYR A 54 1.69 -3.24 -7.64
C TYR A 54 0.74 -2.07 -7.94
N LEU A 55 1.02 -0.87 -7.43
CA LEU A 55 0.25 0.33 -7.78
C LEU A 55 0.38 0.66 -9.27
N ASP A 56 1.61 0.58 -9.82
CA ASP A 56 1.86 0.78 -11.24
C ASP A 56 1.12 -0.26 -12.11
N GLU A 57 1.06 -1.53 -11.67
CA GLU A 57 0.29 -2.59 -12.35
C GLU A 57 -1.22 -2.33 -12.35
N LEU A 58 -1.74 -1.71 -11.29
CA LEU A 58 -3.14 -1.30 -11.20
C LEU A 58 -3.43 -0.03 -12.02
N GLY A 59 -2.39 0.70 -12.46
CA GLY A 59 -2.52 1.96 -13.19
C GLY A 59 -2.86 3.16 -12.30
N ILE A 60 -2.41 3.13 -11.05
CA ILE A 60 -2.65 4.14 -10.01
C ILE A 60 -1.49 5.14 -9.96
#